data_AF-A0A7W9Y404-F1
#
_entry.id   AF-A0A7W9Y404-F1
#
_cell.length_a   1.000
_cell.length_b   1.000
_cell.length_c   1.000
_cell.angle_alpha   90.00
_cell.angle_beta   90.00
_cell.angle_gamma   90.00
#
_symmetry.space_group_name_H-M   'P 1'
#
loop_
_entity.id
_entity.type
_entity.pdbx_description
1 polymer ?
#
loop_
_entity_poly.entity_id
_entity_poly.type
_entity_poly.pdbx_seq_one_letter_code
_entity_poly.pdbx_strand_id
1 'polypeptide(L)'
;MVVRTEMLQDRVSSNIVLGSDDLELLQRFLEAWCEENDVSPESEEAQAIASGLMNWYQFELGDRNNLKSGLSTPLPESEELETLLRKLKAA
;
A
#
# COMPACT_ATOMS: atom_id res chain seq x y z
N MET A 1 26.42 35.04 -6.02
CA MET A 1 26.98 33.91 -5.25
C MET A 1 25.78 33.15 -4.69
N VAL A 2 25.44 32.01 -5.28
CA VAL A 2 24.23 31.24 -4.94
C VAL A 2 24.58 30.35 -3.76
N VAL A 3 23.99 30.60 -2.60
CA VAL A 3 24.00 29.65 -1.48
C VAL A 3 22.63 29.00 -1.48
N ARG A 4 22.54 27.85 -2.15
CA ARG A 4 21.41 26.93 -1.95
C ARG A 4 21.59 26.37 -0.56
N THR A 5 20.76 26.85 0.37
CA THR A 5 20.59 26.21 1.67
C THR A 5 19.92 24.89 1.38
N GLU A 6 20.72 23.84 1.23
CA GLU A 6 20.26 22.47 1.25
C GLU A 6 19.66 22.28 2.64
N MET A 7 18.33 22.37 2.71
CA MET A 7 17.58 21.83 3.83
C MET A 7 17.89 20.33 3.81
N LEU A 8 18.91 19.97 4.57
CA LEU A 8 19.08 18.65 5.15
C LEU A 8 17.71 18.28 5.70
N GLN A 9 16.94 17.56 4.88
CA GLN A 9 15.82 16.78 5.34
C GLN A 9 16.41 15.88 6.39
N ASP A 10 16.21 16.27 7.64
CA ASP A 10 16.30 15.42 8.80
C ASP A 10 15.34 14.27 8.51
N ARG A 11 15.85 13.25 7.82
CA ARG A 11 15.24 11.93 7.69
C ARG A 11 15.37 11.30 9.06
N VAL A 12 14.69 11.89 10.04
CA VAL A 12 14.21 11.17 11.20
C VAL A 12 13.29 10.14 10.59
N SER A 13 13.83 8.94 10.29
CA SER A 13 13.02 7.73 10.12
C SER A 13 12.18 7.66 11.37
N SER A 14 10.97 8.19 11.25
CA SER A 14 9.96 8.08 12.25
C SER A 14 9.64 6.60 12.20
N ASN A 15 10.23 5.80 13.09
CA ASN A 15 9.80 4.42 13.29
C ASN A 15 8.38 4.53 13.83
N ILE A 16 7.40 4.59 12.92
CA ILE A 16 6.00 4.72 13.29
C ILE A 16 5.61 3.39 13.91
N VAL A 17 5.26 3.41 15.20
CA VAL A 17 4.81 2.22 15.92
C VAL A 17 3.52 1.71 15.28
N LEU A 18 3.51 0.42 14.93
CA LEU A 18 2.31 -0.26 14.43
C LEU A 18 1.27 -0.32 15.56
N GLY A 19 0.09 0.25 15.31
CA GLY A 19 -1.08 0.09 16.18
C GLY A 19 -1.78 -1.24 15.89
N SER A 20 -2.67 -1.64 16.80
CA SER A 20 -3.45 -2.89 16.68
C SER A 20 -4.20 -2.98 15.35
N ASP A 21 -4.91 -1.90 14.97
CA ASP A 21 -5.69 -1.84 13.73
C ASP A 21 -4.82 -2.00 12.47
N ASP A 22 -3.56 -1.59 12.55
CA ASP A 22 -2.63 -1.65 11.42
C ASP A 22 -2.08 -3.05 11.26
N LEU A 23 -1.79 -3.71 12.38
CA LEU A 23 -1.38 -5.11 12.38
C LEU A 23 -2.51 -5.99 11.84
N GLU A 24 -3.76 -5.74 12.24
CA GLU A 24 -4.92 -6.47 11.72
C GLU A 24 -5.09 -6.26 10.21
N LEU A 25 -4.89 -5.03 9.71
CA LEU A 25 -4.93 -4.74 8.28
C LEU A 25 -3.84 -5.51 7.51
N LEU A 26 -2.60 -5.46 7.99
CA LEU A 26 -1.47 -6.14 7.35
C LEU A 26 -1.64 -7.66 7.39
N GLN A 27 -2.16 -8.21 8.50
CA GLN A 27 -2.46 -9.63 8.63
C GLN A 27 -3.52 -10.07 7.62
N ARG A 28 -4.63 -9.34 7.51
CA ARG A 28 -5.69 -9.66 6.53
C ARG A 28 -5.20 -9.61 5.10
N PHE A 29 -4.31 -8.67 4.79
CA PHE A 29 -3.68 -8.60 3.46
C PHE A 29 -2.79 -9.82 3.21
N LEU A 30 -1.95 -10.19 4.19
CA LEU A 30 -1.06 -11.35 4.08
C LEU A 30 -1.84 -12.65 3.89
N GLU A 31 -2.92 -12.85 4.67
CA GLU A 31 -3.79 -14.03 4.56
C GLU A 31 -4.41 -14.14 3.16
N ALA A 32 -4.93 -13.04 2.62
CA ALA A 32 -5.51 -13.03 1.27
C ALA A 32 -4.46 -13.30 0.19
N TRP A 33 -3.26 -12.74 0.32
CA TRP A 33 -2.16 -12.99 -0.61
C TRP A 33 -1.72 -14.47 -0.57
N CYS A 34 -1.60 -15.05 0.62
CA CYS A 34 -1.27 -16.46 0.79
C CYS A 34 -2.31 -17.37 0.14
N GLU A 35 -3.61 -17.09 0.34
CA GLU A 35 -4.70 -17.84 -0.30
C GLU A 35 -4.66 -17.73 -1.83
N GLU A 36 -4.42 -16.53 -2.37
CA GLU A 36 -4.37 -16.30 -3.81
C GLU A 36 -3.16 -17.00 -4.49
N ASN A 37 -2.05 -17.14 -3.77
CA ASN A 37 -0.80 -17.69 -4.31
C ASN A 37 -0.57 -19.16 -3.92
N ASP A 38 -1.51 -19.80 -3.20
CA ASP A 38 -1.37 -21.17 -2.65
C ASP A 38 -0.09 -21.32 -1.81
N VAL A 39 0.24 -20.28 -1.04
CA VAL A 39 1.43 -20.20 -0.18
C VAL A 39 1.01 -20.42 1.27
N SER A 40 1.71 -21.30 1.98
CA SER A 40 1.50 -21.48 3.41
C SER A 40 1.86 -20.20 4.18
N PRO A 41 1.05 -19.73 5.14
CA PRO A 41 1.35 -18.55 5.94
C PRO A 41 2.62 -18.71 6.81
N GLU A 42 3.05 -19.95 7.06
CA GLU A 42 4.27 -20.29 7.80
C GLU A 42 5.51 -20.44 6.88
N SER A 43 5.36 -20.18 5.58
CA SER A 43 6.47 -20.35 4.63
C SER A 43 7.46 -19.19 4.68
N GLU A 44 8.66 -19.44 4.18
CA GLU A 44 9.68 -18.40 4.03
C GLU A 44 9.21 -17.31 3.05
N GLU A 45 8.43 -17.67 2.02
CA GLU A 45 7.84 -16.69 1.10
C GLU A 45 6.84 -15.78 1.83
N ALA A 46 5.94 -16.34 2.64
CA ALA A 46 5.00 -15.54 3.43
C ALA A 46 5.73 -14.61 4.41
N GLN A 47 6.81 -15.09 5.03
CA GLN A 47 7.65 -14.27 5.92
C GLN A 47 8.33 -13.11 5.17
N ALA A 48 8.80 -13.34 3.94
CA ALA A 48 9.40 -12.30 3.11
C ALA A 48 8.36 -11.21 2.74
N ILE A 49 7.15 -11.62 2.38
CA ILE A 49 6.04 -10.69 2.08
C ILE A 49 5.63 -9.91 3.33
N ALA A 50 5.47 -10.58 4.49
CA ALA A 50 5.16 -9.92 5.76
C ALA A 50 6.19 -8.83 6.12
N SER A 51 7.48 -9.14 5.94
CA SER A 51 8.58 -8.20 6.18
C SER A 51 8.52 -6.99 5.24
N GLY A 52 8.24 -7.23 3.95
CA GLY A 52 8.05 -6.18 2.95
C GLY A 52 6.86 -5.28 3.27
N LEU A 53 5.73 -5.87 3.67
CA LEU A 53 4.52 -5.15 4.07
C LEU A 53 4.76 -4.25 5.28
N MET A 54 5.43 -4.76 6.32
CA MET A 54 5.77 -3.96 7.50
C MET A 54 6.73 -2.82 7.16
N ASN A 55 7.71 -3.04 6.27
CA ASN A 55 8.65 -2.00 5.84
C ASN A 55 7.92 -0.91 5.05
N TRP A 56 7.15 -1.28 4.03
CA TRP A 56 6.37 -0.35 3.23
C TRP A 56 5.42 0.48 4.10
N TYR A 57 4.72 -0.18 5.02
CA TYR A 57 3.74 0.46 5.89
C TYR A 57 4.37 1.46 6.88
N GLN A 58 5.56 1.16 7.41
CA GLN A 58 6.25 2.02 8.37
C GLN A 58 7.04 3.17 7.72
N PHE A 59 7.58 2.96 6.52
CA PHE A 59 8.59 3.86 5.95
C PHE A 59 8.22 4.48 4.61
N GLU A 60 7.36 3.83 3.82
CA GLU A 60 7.05 4.28 2.46
C GLU A 60 5.64 4.86 2.34
N LEU A 61 4.80 4.64 3.36
CA LEU A 61 3.42 5.10 3.33
C LEU A 61 3.27 6.54 3.85
N GLY A 62 3.27 7.49 2.92
CA GLY A 62 3.12 8.92 3.23
C GLY A 62 1.76 9.31 3.86
N ASP A 63 0.68 8.59 3.56
CA ASP A 63 -0.64 8.82 4.17
C ASP A 63 -1.43 7.51 4.35
N ARG A 64 -1.50 7.06 5.61
CA ARG A 64 -2.15 5.81 6.05
C ARG A 64 -3.67 5.87 6.04
N ASN A 65 -4.24 7.08 6.07
CA ASN A 65 -5.69 7.22 6.04
C ASN A 65 -6.24 6.88 4.65
N ASN A 66 -5.44 6.97 3.58
CA ASN A 66 -5.87 6.56 2.23
C ASN A 66 -6.03 5.05 2.07
N LEU A 67 -5.32 4.23 2.87
CA LEU A 67 -5.54 2.78 2.86
C LEU A 67 -6.82 2.38 3.59
N LYS A 68 -7.13 3.08 4.69
CA LYS A 68 -8.30 2.80 5.54
C LYS A 68 -9.58 3.42 4.97
N SER A 69 -9.45 4.55 4.30
CA SER A 69 -10.55 5.23 3.62
C SER A 69 -10.69 4.63 2.23
N GLY A 70 -11.41 3.51 2.12
CA GLY A 70 -11.70 2.87 0.84
C GLY A 70 -11.99 3.93 -0.24
N LEU A 71 -11.21 3.90 -1.33
CA LEU A 71 -11.17 4.83 -2.46
C LEU A 71 -12.18 5.99 -2.36
N SER A 72 -11.95 6.93 -1.43
CA SER A 72 -12.90 8.03 -1.19
C SER A 72 -12.81 9.12 -2.25
N THR A 73 -11.79 9.06 -3.10
CA THR A 73 -11.75 9.83 -4.33
C THR A 73 -12.57 9.09 -5.40
N PRO A 74 -13.68 9.67 -5.91
CA PRO A 74 -14.25 9.16 -7.14
C PRO A 74 -13.13 9.10 -8.18
N LEU A 75 -12.96 7.92 -8.80
CA LEU A 75 -12.04 7.74 -9.91
C LEU A 75 -12.29 8.88 -10.90
N PRO A 76 -11.27 9.59 -11.37
CA PRO A 76 -11.46 10.61 -12.39
C PRO A 76 -12.18 9.95 -13.57
N GLU A 77 -13.28 10.54 -14.03
CA GLU A 77 -14.02 10.03 -15.18
C GLU A 77 -13.08 9.95 -16.38
N SER A 78 -12.65 8.73 -16.71
CA SER A 78 -11.78 8.46 -17.85
C SER A 78 -12.64 7.95 -19.00
N GLU A 79 -12.74 8.78 -20.04
CA GLU A 79 -13.48 8.46 -21.27
C GLU A 79 -12.97 7.17 -21.92
N GLU A 80 -11.68 6.88 -21.77
CA GLU A 80 -11.04 5.66 -22.24
C GLU A 80 -11.50 4.44 -21.44
N LEU A 81 -11.55 4.53 -20.10
CA LEU A 81 -12.06 3.44 -19.25
C LEU A 81 -13.53 3.14 -19.56
N GLU A 82 -14.37 4.16 -19.70
CA GLU A 82 -15.78 4.01 -20.06
C GLU A 82 -15.98 3.37 -21.44
N THR A 83 -15.09 3.66 -22.38
CA THR A 83 -15.10 3.05 -23.71
C THR A 83 -14.73 1.56 -23.63
N LEU A 84 -13.71 1.21 -22.85
CA LEU A 84 -13.29 -0.18 -22.65
C LEU A 84 -14.37 -1.00 -21.92
N LEU A 85 -14.98 -0.44 -20.86
CA LEU A 85 -16.06 -1.10 -20.12
C LEU A 85 -17.29 -1.37 -20.99
N ARG A 86 -17.65 -0.43 -21.88
CA ARG A 86 -18.73 -0.65 -22.84
C ARG A 86 -18.42 -1.78 -23.83
N LYS A 87 -17.18 -1.88 -24.31
CA LYS A 87 -16.77 -2.97 -25.21
C LYS A 87 -16.84 -4.33 -24.51
N LEU A 88 -16.42 -4.41 -23.25
CA LEU A 88 -16.50 -5.63 -22.43
C LEU A 88 -17.94 -6.10 -22.20
N LYS A 89 -18.88 -5.18 -21.94
CA LYS A 89 -20.30 -5.52 -21.73
C LYS A 89 -21.04 -5.93 -23.01
N ALA A 90 -20.48 -5.64 -24.18
CA ALA A 90 -21.09 -5.92 -25.49
C ALA A 90 -20.55 -7.20 -26.15
N ALA A 91 -19.60 -7.90 -25.51
CA ALA A 91 -19.07 -9.19 -25.90
C ALA A 91 -19.79 -10.33 -25.17
#